data_AF-A0A8C3FWJ5-F1
#
_entry.id   AF-A0A8C3FWJ5-F1
#
_cell.length_a   1.000
_cell.length_b   1.000
_cell.length_c   1.000
_cell.angle_alpha   90.00
_cell.angle_beta   90.00
_cell.angle_gamma   90.00
#
_symmetry.space_group_name_H-M   'P 1'
#
loop_
_entity.id
_entity.type
_entity.pdbx_description
1 polymer ?
#
loop_
_entity_poly.entity_id
_entity_poly.type
_entity_poly.pdbx_seq_one_letter_code
_entity_poly.pdbx_strand_id
1 'polypeptide(L)'
;MIRGLVFSGGGSCTAACDPQLGSRECFSKQEVHCACSPGSMASSLTAEQGAADAFSCQGCQNECPAGGCTGGATKQASESFKAADLIINPATTFKEKPDPSGLVFGTVFTDNMLTVEWSLTSGWEKPYIRPLENLSLHPASSSLHYAVEPRGETEENLVPMVWLNEYTLFEGMKAYRGVDGKIRLFRPTLNMDRMVRSAARATLPCFDKEELLECIRKLVEVEKEWVPHSTSASLYIRPTLIGTEPSLGVKKPTKALLYVILSPVGPYFASGSFNPISLWADPKYVRAWKGGTGDCKLGGNYGSSIYAQREAMELGCQQVLWLYGEDHQITEVGTMNLFLYWENEDGEEELATPPLDGIILPGVTRQSILELARKWGEFKVSERYITMSDLTAALEENRVKEMFGAGTACVVCPISKILYKGKNLHIPTMENGPQLATRFLNQLTDIQYGREDSEWTLLVS
;
A
#
# COMPACT_ATOMS: atom_id res chain seq x y z
N MET A 1 -7.42 24.33 -66.71
CA MET A 1 -6.18 24.11 -67.50
C MET A 1 -5.75 22.66 -67.26
N ILE A 2 -5.32 21.93 -68.28
CA ILE A 2 -5.24 20.45 -68.27
C ILE A 2 -3.80 19.94 -68.10
N ARG A 3 -3.62 18.89 -67.28
CA ARG A 3 -2.73 17.69 -67.43
C ARG A 3 -2.51 17.06 -66.03
N GLY A 4 -2.71 15.76 -65.77
CA GLY A 4 -3.18 14.62 -66.59
C GLY A 4 -2.22 13.42 -66.55
N LEU A 5 -2.76 12.17 -66.51
CA LEU A 5 -2.13 10.83 -66.30
C LEU A 5 -2.10 10.43 -64.80
N VAL A 6 -2.91 9.50 -64.25
CA VAL A 6 -3.60 8.25 -64.71
C VAL A 6 -2.59 7.16 -65.16
N PHE A 7 -2.63 5.86 -64.81
CA PHE A 7 -3.63 4.83 -64.43
C PHE A 7 -3.02 3.80 -63.41
N SER A 8 -3.64 2.75 -62.82
CA SER A 8 -5.00 2.14 -62.79
C SER A 8 -5.11 1.06 -61.68
N GLY A 9 -6.32 0.71 -61.22
CA GLY A 9 -6.66 -0.57 -60.53
C GLY A 9 -6.94 -0.45 -59.02
N GLY A 10 -8.07 -0.90 -58.46
CA GLY A 10 -9.22 -1.62 -59.02
C GLY A 10 -9.54 -2.88 -58.22
N GLY A 11 -10.45 -2.80 -57.24
CA GLY A 11 -10.82 -3.95 -56.41
C GLY A 11 -11.63 -3.56 -55.17
N SER A 12 -12.95 -3.45 -55.30
CA SER A 12 -13.87 -3.34 -54.17
C SER A 12 -14.35 -4.73 -53.74
N CYS A 13 -14.21 -5.09 -52.47
CA CYS A 13 -14.89 -6.24 -51.87
C CYS A 13 -15.79 -5.79 -50.72
N THR A 14 -17.05 -5.50 -51.04
CA THR A 14 -18.14 -5.53 -50.05
C THR A 14 -18.47 -6.98 -49.73
N ALA A 15 -18.28 -7.41 -48.47
CA ALA A 15 -18.86 -8.63 -47.95
C ALA A 15 -20.14 -8.28 -47.18
N ALA A 16 -21.29 -8.72 -47.68
CA ALA A 16 -22.54 -8.66 -46.94
C ALA A 16 -22.58 -9.83 -45.94
N CYS A 17 -23.02 -9.56 -44.71
CA CYS A 17 -23.33 -10.63 -43.76
C CYS A 17 -24.69 -11.25 -44.11
N ASP A 18 -24.71 -12.55 -44.38
CA ASP A 18 -25.96 -13.34 -44.45
C ASP A 18 -26.25 -13.95 -43.05
N PRO A 19 -27.34 -13.56 -42.38
CA PRO A 19 -27.60 -13.94 -40.99
C PRO A 19 -28.37 -15.27 -40.89
N GLN A 20 -27.86 -16.35 -41.49
CA GLN A 20 -28.42 -17.69 -41.29
C GLN A 20 -27.46 -18.82 -41.71
N LEU A 21 -26.72 -19.38 -40.73
CA LEU A 21 -26.41 -20.82 -40.60
C LEU A 21 -25.48 -21.02 -39.40
N GLY A 22 -25.90 -21.86 -38.44
CA GLY A 22 -25.09 -22.22 -37.30
C GLY A 22 -24.34 -23.55 -37.48
N SER A 23 -23.41 -23.78 -36.56
CA SER A 23 -22.76 -25.05 -36.22
C SER A 23 -21.58 -25.56 -37.08
N ARG A 24 -20.51 -25.88 -36.34
CA ARG A 24 -19.42 -26.87 -36.57
C ARG A 24 -18.30 -26.55 -37.58
N GLU A 25 -17.10 -26.48 -36.99
CA GLU A 25 -15.81 -27.01 -37.47
C GLU A 25 -15.45 -26.87 -38.97
N CYS A 26 -14.48 -25.99 -39.24
CA CYS A 26 -13.55 -26.16 -40.37
C CYS A 26 -12.15 -25.64 -40.00
N PHE A 27 -11.23 -26.55 -39.65
CA PHE A 27 -9.80 -26.28 -39.65
C PHE A 27 -9.28 -26.21 -41.10
N SER A 28 -8.45 -25.23 -41.43
CA SER A 28 -7.38 -25.45 -42.42
C SER A 28 -6.18 -24.54 -42.13
N LYS A 29 -4.98 -25.11 -42.27
CA LYS A 29 -3.69 -24.40 -42.15
C LYS A 29 -3.33 -23.74 -43.47
N GLN A 30 -2.62 -22.61 -43.41
CA GLN A 30 -1.65 -22.25 -44.45
C GLN A 30 -0.33 -21.82 -43.81
N GLU A 31 0.65 -22.73 -43.84
CA GLU A 31 2.06 -22.42 -43.62
C GLU A 31 2.67 -21.96 -44.95
N VAL A 32 3.51 -20.92 -44.93
CA VAL A 32 4.27 -20.48 -46.12
C VAL A 32 5.71 -21.00 -46.01
N HIS A 33 6.09 -21.90 -46.92
CA HIS A 33 7.45 -22.40 -47.03
C HIS A 33 8.39 -21.40 -47.72
N CYS A 34 9.64 -21.34 -47.25
CA CYS A 34 10.80 -20.96 -48.06
C CYS A 34 11.93 -21.98 -47.86
N ALA A 35 12.47 -22.48 -48.98
CA ALA A 35 13.60 -23.42 -49.10
C ALA A 35 14.21 -23.19 -50.51
N CYS A 36 15.44 -23.51 -50.91
CA CYS A 36 16.60 -24.26 -50.38
C CYS A 36 17.90 -23.44 -50.69
N SER A 37 19.15 -23.79 -50.31
CA SER A 37 19.95 -24.93 -50.82
C SER A 37 21.37 -25.01 -50.18
N PRO A 38 22.12 -26.14 -50.32
CA PRO A 38 23.04 -26.60 -49.26
C PRO A 38 24.47 -27.01 -49.70
N GLY A 39 25.30 -27.41 -48.72
CA GLY A 39 26.50 -28.27 -48.87
C GLY A 39 27.48 -28.13 -47.68
N SER A 40 28.27 -29.13 -47.24
CA SER A 40 28.28 -30.59 -47.49
C SER A 40 29.27 -31.32 -46.55
N MET A 41 28.98 -32.57 -46.12
CA MET A 41 29.89 -33.58 -45.49
C MET A 41 30.47 -33.25 -44.07
N ALA A 42 30.28 -34.07 -43.02
CA ALA A 42 30.97 -35.34 -42.64
C ALA A 42 32.43 -35.14 -42.13
N SER A 43 32.97 -35.77 -41.07
CA SER A 43 32.55 -36.92 -40.24
C SER A 43 33.27 -37.02 -38.86
N SER A 44 32.79 -37.93 -37.99
CA SER A 44 33.51 -38.77 -36.98
C SER A 44 34.21 -38.22 -35.70
N LEU A 45 33.75 -38.74 -34.54
CA LEU A 45 34.49 -39.28 -33.35
C LEU A 45 35.48 -38.33 -32.58
N THR A 46 35.69 -38.34 -31.25
CA THR A 46 35.47 -39.32 -30.14
C THR A 46 35.02 -38.62 -28.82
N ALA A 47 34.76 -39.37 -27.75
CA ALA A 47 34.43 -38.85 -26.41
C ALA A 47 35.66 -38.71 -25.47
N GLU A 48 35.64 -37.75 -24.52
CA GLU A 48 35.65 -37.98 -23.06
C GLU A 48 35.86 -36.70 -22.20
N GLN A 49 35.25 -36.71 -21.01
CA GLN A 49 35.65 -36.04 -19.75
C GLN A 49 35.90 -34.50 -19.70
N GLY A 50 34.91 -33.79 -19.14
CA GLY A 50 35.09 -33.12 -17.84
C GLY A 50 35.85 -31.79 -17.75
N ALA A 51 35.12 -30.67 -17.82
CA ALA A 51 35.43 -29.44 -17.09
C ALA A 51 34.12 -28.66 -16.81
N ALA A 52 34.10 -27.91 -15.70
CA ALA A 52 33.01 -26.98 -15.42
C ALA A 52 33.27 -25.67 -16.19
N ASP A 53 32.32 -25.24 -17.02
CA ASP A 53 32.40 -23.96 -17.71
C ASP A 53 31.17 -23.09 -17.44
N ALA A 54 31.44 -21.80 -17.24
CA ALA A 54 30.43 -20.80 -16.91
C ALA A 54 29.59 -20.43 -18.13
N PHE A 55 28.28 -20.27 -17.93
CA PHE A 55 27.41 -19.64 -18.92
C PHE A 55 27.72 -18.15 -19.05
N SER A 56 28.67 -17.81 -19.92
CA SER A 56 28.93 -16.43 -20.32
C SER A 56 27.95 -16.00 -21.42
N CYS A 57 26.87 -15.32 -21.04
CA CYS A 57 26.06 -14.56 -22.00
C CYS A 57 26.84 -13.35 -22.51
N GLN A 58 27.52 -13.49 -23.65
CA GLN A 58 28.02 -12.34 -24.41
C GLN A 58 26.83 -11.55 -24.97
N GLY A 59 26.52 -10.40 -24.38
CA GLY A 59 25.43 -9.57 -24.87
C GLY A 59 24.91 -8.47 -23.95
N CYS A 60 25.80 -7.74 -23.24
CA CYS A 60 25.56 -6.39 -22.70
C CYS A 60 26.81 -5.89 -21.95
N GLN A 61 27.84 -5.47 -22.67
CA GLN A 61 28.92 -4.67 -22.08
C GLN A 61 28.44 -3.21 -21.96
N ASN A 62 28.21 -2.76 -20.72
CA ASN A 62 28.33 -1.37 -20.30
C ASN A 62 28.37 -1.33 -18.76
N GLU A 63 29.57 -1.56 -18.23
CA GLU A 63 29.88 -1.19 -16.84
C GLU A 63 29.83 0.34 -16.74
N CYS A 64 29.10 0.88 -15.75
CA CYS A 64 29.13 2.32 -15.47
C CYS A 64 30.40 2.67 -14.66
N PRO A 65 31.37 3.43 -15.21
CA PRO A 65 32.50 3.91 -14.43
C PRO A 65 32.08 5.13 -13.60
N ALA A 66 32.60 5.26 -12.39
CA ALA A 66 32.49 6.49 -11.63
C ALA A 66 33.32 7.60 -12.33
N GLY A 67 32.64 8.61 -12.88
CA GLY A 67 33.27 9.75 -13.55
C GLY A 67 32.23 10.71 -14.12
N GLY A 68 32.39 12.01 -13.87
CA GLY A 68 31.34 13.00 -14.16
C GLY A 68 31.12 13.29 -15.64
N CYS A 69 29.85 13.30 -16.07
CA CYS A 69 29.43 13.78 -17.39
C CYS A 69 28.95 15.24 -17.31
N THR A 70 29.83 16.18 -17.65
CA THR A 70 29.44 17.57 -17.95
C THR A 70 29.14 17.73 -19.43
N GLY A 71 27.86 17.91 -19.81
CA GLY A 71 27.51 18.29 -21.18
C GLY A 71 26.03 18.11 -21.55
N GLY A 72 25.29 19.22 -21.67
CA GLY A 72 24.08 19.27 -22.51
C GLY A 72 22.72 18.97 -21.88
N ALA A 73 22.58 18.85 -20.57
CA ALA A 73 21.26 18.79 -19.94
C ALA A 73 20.68 20.21 -19.75
N THR A 74 19.64 20.56 -20.52
CA THR A 74 18.79 21.72 -20.21
C THR A 74 18.12 21.50 -18.85
N LYS A 75 18.33 22.42 -17.91
CA LYS A 75 17.80 22.37 -16.54
C LYS A 75 16.30 22.04 -16.50
N GLN A 76 15.95 20.88 -15.98
CA GLN A 76 14.76 20.73 -15.16
C GLN A 76 14.90 19.60 -14.14
N ALA A 77 15.93 19.69 -13.30
CA ALA A 77 15.79 19.21 -11.94
C ALA A 77 14.67 20.04 -11.29
N SER A 78 13.46 19.48 -11.21
CA SER A 78 12.35 20.07 -10.48
C SER A 78 12.71 20.01 -9.00
N GLU A 79 13.31 21.07 -8.49
CA GLU A 79 13.70 21.19 -7.08
C GLU A 79 12.46 20.91 -6.20
N SER A 80 12.65 20.06 -5.18
CA SER A 80 11.64 19.84 -4.14
C SER A 80 11.44 21.12 -3.34
N PHE A 81 10.25 21.29 -2.75
CA PHE A 81 10.10 22.23 -1.65
C PHE A 81 11.13 21.93 -0.55
N LYS A 82 11.53 22.97 0.17
CA LYS A 82 12.52 22.92 1.23
C LYS A 82 11.91 23.33 2.57
N ALA A 83 12.19 22.58 3.62
CA ALA A 83 11.75 22.90 4.97
C ALA A 83 12.42 24.17 5.52
N ALA A 84 13.58 24.55 4.97
CA ALA A 84 14.21 25.85 5.20
C ALA A 84 13.37 27.05 4.68
N ASP A 85 12.49 26.82 3.70
CA ASP A 85 11.58 27.82 3.13
C ASP A 85 10.18 27.82 3.78
N LEU A 86 10.00 27.07 4.87
CA LEU A 86 8.72 26.88 5.55
C LEU A 86 8.19 28.18 6.16
N ILE A 87 7.01 28.61 5.70
CA ILE A 87 6.31 29.78 6.20
C ILE A 87 5.29 29.33 7.26
N ILE A 88 5.44 29.81 8.49
CA ILE A 88 4.57 29.45 9.62
C ILE A 88 3.68 30.64 9.98
N ASN A 89 2.40 30.54 9.62
CA ASN A 89 1.35 31.52 9.89
C ASN A 89 0.30 30.89 10.82
N PRO A 90 0.57 30.75 12.13
CA PRO A 90 -0.25 29.93 13.00
C PRO A 90 -1.63 30.56 13.28
N ALA A 91 -2.60 29.71 13.62
CA ALA A 91 -3.92 30.13 14.09
C ALA A 91 -3.83 31.10 15.26
N THR A 92 -4.60 32.20 15.18
CA THR A 92 -4.75 33.19 16.27
C THR A 92 -5.85 32.82 17.28
N THR A 93 -6.66 31.81 16.95
CA THR A 93 -7.73 31.27 17.78
C THR A 93 -7.52 29.78 17.93
N PHE A 94 -7.28 29.32 19.16
CA PHE A 94 -6.99 27.93 19.47
C PHE A 94 -8.24 27.22 19.97
N LYS A 95 -8.45 25.99 19.52
CA LYS A 95 -9.50 25.11 20.03
C LYS A 95 -9.08 24.52 21.38
N GLU A 96 -10.08 24.23 22.20
CA GLU A 96 -9.92 23.42 23.41
C GLU A 96 -9.45 22.00 23.03
N LYS A 97 -8.57 21.42 23.86
CA LYS A 97 -8.00 20.09 23.61
C LYS A 97 -8.97 19.06 24.23
N PRO A 98 -9.42 18.05 23.48
CA PRO A 98 -10.37 17.05 23.97
C PRO A 98 -9.77 16.19 25.08
N ASP A 99 -10.63 15.64 25.94
CA ASP A 99 -10.25 14.62 26.91
C ASP A 99 -9.68 13.37 26.18
N PRO A 100 -8.43 12.95 26.48
CA PRO A 100 -7.82 11.78 25.86
C PRO A 100 -8.60 10.47 26.00
N SER A 101 -9.46 10.34 27.01
CA SER A 101 -10.26 9.12 27.28
C SER A 101 -11.45 8.94 26.33
N GLY A 102 -11.98 10.03 25.75
CA GLY A 102 -13.14 10.01 24.86
C GLY A 102 -12.81 10.10 23.36
N LEU A 103 -11.54 9.99 22.98
CA LEU A 103 -11.07 10.23 21.61
C LEU A 103 -11.51 9.16 20.60
N VAL A 104 -12.46 9.52 19.73
CA VAL A 104 -12.80 8.73 18.54
C VAL A 104 -11.77 8.99 17.43
N PHE A 105 -11.32 7.93 16.75
CA PHE A 105 -10.28 8.02 15.72
C PHE A 105 -10.70 8.92 14.55
N GLY A 106 -9.91 9.97 14.27
CA GLY A 106 -10.03 10.77 13.04
C GLY A 106 -11.20 11.75 13.00
N THR A 107 -11.85 12.07 14.13
CA THR A 107 -13.00 13.00 14.18
C THR A 107 -12.65 14.40 14.67
N VAL A 108 -11.62 14.53 15.51
CA VAL A 108 -11.10 15.81 16.02
C VAL A 108 -9.78 16.13 15.31
N PHE A 109 -9.55 17.42 14.99
CA PHE A 109 -8.36 17.88 14.28
C PHE A 109 -7.71 19.08 14.97
N THR A 110 -6.39 19.20 14.80
CA THR A 110 -5.51 20.22 15.42
C THR A 110 -5.70 21.64 14.87
N ASP A 111 -5.04 22.64 15.47
CA ASP A 111 -5.29 24.06 15.15
C ASP A 111 -4.76 24.44 13.75
N ASN A 112 -3.60 23.91 13.36
CA ASN A 112 -2.96 24.13 12.06
C ASN A 112 -2.82 22.86 11.22
N MET A 113 -2.51 23.05 9.94
CA MET A 113 -2.17 22.03 8.93
C MET A 113 -0.96 22.47 8.10
N LEU A 114 -0.25 21.51 7.49
CA LEU A 114 0.76 21.78 6.44
C LEU A 114 0.09 21.76 5.06
N THR A 115 0.48 22.66 4.16
CA THR A 115 0.13 22.61 2.72
C THR A 115 1.31 22.99 1.84
N VAL A 116 1.46 22.31 0.70
CA VAL A 116 2.44 22.62 -0.36
C VAL A 116 1.78 22.42 -1.72
N GLU A 117 1.67 23.47 -2.52
CA GLU A 117 1.16 23.41 -3.89
C GLU A 117 2.26 22.98 -4.86
N TRP A 118 1.86 22.34 -5.97
CA TRP A 118 2.76 21.99 -7.08
C TRP A 118 2.11 22.29 -8.42
N SER A 119 2.89 22.79 -9.37
CA SER A 119 2.51 22.84 -10.78
C SER A 119 3.63 22.37 -11.70
N LEU A 120 3.27 21.83 -12.86
CA LEU A 120 4.24 21.45 -13.90
C LEU A 120 5.07 22.65 -14.40
N THR A 121 4.54 23.87 -14.26
CA THR A 121 5.18 25.11 -14.74
C THR A 121 6.11 25.77 -13.72
N SER A 122 5.82 25.69 -12.42
CA SER A 122 6.62 26.31 -11.36
C SER A 122 7.41 25.32 -10.49
N GLY A 123 7.09 24.02 -10.56
CA GLY A 123 7.60 23.03 -9.61
C GLY A 123 6.80 23.05 -8.31
N TRP A 124 7.48 22.77 -7.19
CA TRP A 124 6.89 22.89 -5.86
C TRP A 124 6.96 24.34 -5.37
N GLU A 125 5.85 24.84 -4.85
CA GLU A 125 5.81 26.12 -4.14
C GLU A 125 6.39 25.98 -2.72
N LYS A 126 6.52 27.10 -2.01
CA LYS A 126 6.96 27.07 -0.59
C LYS A 126 5.99 26.27 0.28
N PRO A 127 6.46 25.55 1.30
CA PRO A 127 5.59 24.88 2.25
C PRO A 127 5.04 25.87 3.28
N TYR A 128 3.78 25.68 3.69
CA TYR A 128 3.08 26.55 4.65
C TYR A 128 2.50 25.73 5.80
N ILE A 129 2.83 26.11 7.05
CA ILE A 129 2.00 25.76 8.22
C ILE A 129 1.02 26.91 8.43
N ARG A 130 -0.27 26.61 8.40
CA ARG A 130 -1.36 27.60 8.47
C ARG A 130 -2.60 27.02 9.16
N PRO A 131 -3.61 27.83 9.53
CA PRO A 131 -4.77 27.33 10.26
C PRO A 131 -5.49 26.23 9.47
N LEU A 132 -6.07 25.27 10.18
CA LEU A 132 -6.87 24.21 9.55
C LEU A 132 -8.08 24.82 8.85
N GLU A 133 -8.19 24.60 7.54
CA GLU A 133 -9.26 25.14 6.68
C GLU A 133 -9.80 24.10 5.69
N ASN A 134 -10.93 24.41 5.05
CA ASN A 134 -11.46 23.64 3.93
C ASN A 134 -10.60 23.86 2.67
N LEU A 135 -10.33 22.79 1.92
CA LEU A 135 -9.65 22.89 0.64
C LEU A 135 -10.56 23.49 -0.43
N SER A 136 -10.13 24.61 -1.03
CA SER A 136 -10.81 25.21 -2.19
C SER A 136 -10.34 24.54 -3.49
N LEU A 137 -11.06 23.49 -3.91
CA LEU A 137 -10.72 22.70 -5.10
C LEU A 137 -11.59 23.09 -6.29
N HIS A 138 -11.01 23.11 -7.49
CA HIS A 138 -11.79 23.19 -8.73
C HIS A 138 -12.67 21.93 -8.85
N PRO A 139 -13.96 22.02 -9.22
CA PRO A 139 -14.85 20.84 -9.23
C PRO A 139 -14.44 19.74 -10.23
N ALA A 140 -13.64 20.06 -11.24
CA ALA A 140 -13.03 19.08 -12.15
C ALA A 140 -11.67 18.52 -11.68
N SER A 141 -11.25 18.77 -10.43
CA SER A 141 -9.96 18.29 -9.89
C SER A 141 -9.87 16.77 -9.98
N SER A 142 -8.82 16.26 -10.62
CA SER A 142 -8.68 14.84 -10.96
C SER A 142 -8.84 13.86 -9.77
N SER A 143 -8.47 14.29 -8.55
CA SER A 143 -8.67 13.54 -7.30
C SER A 143 -10.13 13.25 -6.93
N LEU A 144 -11.08 14.03 -7.48
CA LEU A 144 -12.52 13.88 -7.25
C LEU A 144 -13.20 12.94 -8.28
N HIS A 145 -12.54 12.63 -9.39
CA HIS A 145 -13.14 11.92 -10.54
C HIS A 145 -12.53 10.54 -10.80
N TYR A 146 -11.21 10.38 -10.63
CA TYR A 146 -10.49 9.17 -11.07
C TYR A 146 -9.83 8.41 -9.91
N ALA A 147 -10.44 8.46 -8.73
CA ALA A 147 -9.94 7.82 -7.51
C ALA A 147 -10.72 6.56 -7.10
N VAL A 148 -11.74 6.14 -7.86
CA VAL A 148 -12.52 4.92 -7.61
C VAL A 148 -12.93 4.28 -8.94
N GLU A 149 -12.52 3.04 -9.19
CA GLU A 149 -13.16 2.17 -10.17
C GLU A 149 -13.61 0.87 -9.46
N PRO A 150 -14.92 0.61 -9.39
CA PRO A 150 -15.42 -0.73 -9.08
C PRO A 150 -15.45 -1.55 -10.37
N ARG A 151 -14.67 -2.64 -10.44
CA ARG A 151 -14.97 -3.69 -11.41
C ARG A 151 -16.14 -4.52 -10.89
N GLY A 152 -17.27 -4.42 -11.58
CA GLY A 152 -18.21 -5.54 -11.64
C GLY A 152 -17.62 -6.63 -12.54
N GLU A 153 -17.87 -7.89 -12.19
CA GLU A 153 -17.53 -9.02 -13.05
C GLU A 153 -18.27 -8.90 -14.39
N THR A 154 -17.53 -9.04 -15.48
CA THR A 154 -18.07 -9.45 -16.77
C THR A 154 -17.16 -10.53 -17.33
N GLU A 155 -17.73 -11.71 -17.57
CA GLU A 155 -17.10 -12.70 -18.42
C GLU A 155 -16.95 -12.11 -19.83
N GLU A 156 -15.92 -12.55 -20.56
CA GLU A 156 -15.66 -12.16 -21.94
C GLU A 156 -15.43 -10.66 -22.19
N ASN A 157 -14.23 -10.14 -21.84
CA ASN A 157 -13.28 -9.57 -22.82
C ASN A 157 -12.00 -9.03 -22.15
N LEU A 158 -10.83 -9.48 -22.63
CA LEU A 158 -9.52 -8.94 -22.25
C LEU A 158 -9.26 -7.59 -22.94
N VAL A 159 -9.64 -6.48 -22.29
CA VAL A 159 -9.25 -5.13 -22.74
C VAL A 159 -7.84 -4.80 -22.23
N PRO A 160 -6.86 -4.51 -23.10
CA PRO A 160 -5.52 -4.14 -22.66
C PRO A 160 -5.48 -2.70 -22.11
N MET A 161 -5.16 -2.60 -20.82
CA MET A 161 -4.48 -1.46 -20.19
C MET A 161 -5.10 -0.06 -20.37
N VAL A 162 -6.20 0.19 -19.65
CA VAL A 162 -6.40 1.53 -19.05
C VAL A 162 -5.97 1.45 -17.59
N TRP A 163 -4.74 1.88 -17.31
CA TRP A 163 -4.34 2.21 -15.95
C TRP A 163 -5.05 3.52 -15.57
N LEU A 164 -6.14 3.44 -14.82
CA LEU A 164 -6.66 4.61 -14.11
C LEU A 164 -5.64 4.97 -13.03
N ASN A 165 -4.82 5.99 -13.31
CA ASN A 165 -3.88 6.53 -12.34
C ASN A 165 -4.69 7.15 -11.19
N GLU A 166 -4.55 6.60 -9.99
CA GLU A 166 -5.22 7.11 -8.81
C GLU A 166 -4.57 8.44 -8.37
N TYR A 167 -5.26 9.57 -8.53
CA TYR A 167 -4.71 10.89 -8.19
C TYR A 167 -4.86 11.26 -6.71
N THR A 168 -4.94 10.28 -5.81
CA THR A 168 -5.06 10.47 -4.36
C THR A 168 -4.28 9.39 -3.64
N LEU A 169 -3.32 9.80 -2.80
CA LEU A 169 -2.61 8.92 -1.88
C LEU A 169 -2.52 9.55 -0.49
N PHE A 170 -2.29 8.71 0.52
CA PHE A 170 -2.15 9.17 1.89
C PHE A 170 -1.19 8.31 2.71
N GLU A 171 -0.75 8.85 3.83
CA GLU A 171 0.03 8.14 4.83
C GLU A 171 -0.64 8.11 6.21
N GLY A 172 -0.10 7.29 7.10
CA GLY A 172 -0.63 7.09 8.45
C GLY A 172 0.44 6.69 9.45
N MET A 173 0.94 7.68 10.18
CA MET A 173 1.90 7.53 11.28
C MET A 173 1.43 8.28 12.53
N LYS A 174 2.19 8.21 13.62
CA LYS A 174 1.80 8.77 14.92
C LYS A 174 2.98 9.48 15.59
N ALA A 175 2.67 10.55 16.32
CA ALA A 175 3.51 11.15 17.35
C ALA A 175 3.02 10.73 18.75
N TYR A 176 3.97 10.48 19.63
CA TYR A 176 3.74 9.95 20.99
C TYR A 176 4.43 10.84 22.01
N ARG A 177 3.74 11.22 23.08
CA ARG A 177 4.34 11.94 24.22
C ARG A 177 4.86 10.91 25.21
N GLY A 178 6.19 10.77 25.29
CA GLY A 178 6.84 9.75 26.10
C GLY A 178 6.71 10.00 27.61
N VAL A 179 7.13 9.01 28.40
CA VAL A 179 7.16 9.09 29.88
C VAL A 179 8.11 10.18 30.40
N ASP A 180 9.09 10.59 29.59
CA ASP A 180 10.00 11.71 29.82
C ASP A 180 9.44 13.07 29.32
N GLY A 181 8.18 13.11 28.88
CA GLY A 181 7.50 14.28 28.35
C GLY A 181 7.87 14.66 26.90
N LYS A 182 8.91 14.06 26.32
CA LYS A 182 9.38 14.34 24.96
C LYS A 182 8.49 13.69 23.91
N ILE A 183 8.33 14.36 22.77
CA ILE A 183 7.51 13.87 21.67
C ILE A 183 8.36 13.09 20.67
N ARG A 184 7.92 11.89 20.29
CA ARG A 184 8.61 10.96 19.38
C ARG A 184 7.72 10.61 18.19
N LEU A 185 8.30 10.53 16.99
CA LEU A 185 7.73 9.89 15.81
C LEU A 185 8.24 8.44 15.71
N PHE A 186 7.37 7.48 15.38
CA PHE A 186 7.75 6.07 15.22
C PHE A 186 8.02 5.72 13.75
N ARG A 187 9.27 5.33 13.47
CA ARG A 187 9.83 4.93 12.16
C ARG A 187 9.32 5.78 10.98
N PRO A 188 9.36 7.13 11.07
CA PRO A 188 8.68 8.00 10.11
C PRO A 188 9.24 7.87 8.69
N THR A 189 10.56 7.63 8.54
CA THR A 189 11.23 7.45 7.24
C THR A 189 10.60 6.34 6.39
N LEU A 190 10.17 5.22 6.99
CA LEU A 190 9.51 4.14 6.26
C LEU A 190 8.14 4.55 5.69
N ASN A 191 7.45 5.49 6.35
CA ASN A 191 6.20 6.05 5.82
C ASN A 191 6.50 7.02 4.66
N MET A 192 7.58 7.82 4.73
CA MET A 192 8.01 8.66 3.61
C MET A 192 8.45 7.81 2.40
N ASP A 193 9.20 6.73 2.62
CA ASP A 193 9.61 5.80 1.55
C ASP A 193 8.41 5.08 0.90
N ARG A 194 7.33 4.80 1.65
CA ARG A 194 6.06 4.29 1.08
C ARG A 194 5.25 5.39 0.39
N MET A 195 5.26 6.62 0.89
CA MET A 195 4.58 7.77 0.26
C MET A 195 5.21 8.12 -1.09
N VAL A 196 6.55 8.15 -1.19
CA VAL A 196 7.28 8.41 -2.46
C VAL A 196 7.00 7.30 -3.49
N ARG A 197 7.04 6.02 -3.09
CA ARG A 197 6.64 4.90 -3.99
C ARG A 197 5.20 5.03 -4.46
N SER A 198 4.29 5.37 -3.56
CA SER A 198 2.88 5.60 -3.90
C SER A 198 2.72 6.79 -4.86
N ALA A 199 3.48 7.87 -4.68
CA ALA A 199 3.45 9.05 -5.56
C ALA A 199 3.93 8.72 -6.98
N ALA A 200 5.02 7.95 -7.09
CA ALA A 200 5.50 7.45 -8.37
C ALA A 200 4.45 6.54 -9.06
N ARG A 201 3.83 5.61 -8.33
CA ARG A 201 2.75 4.73 -8.86
C ARG A 201 1.52 5.53 -9.32
N ALA A 202 1.17 6.60 -8.60
CA ALA A 202 0.07 7.51 -8.92
C ALA A 202 0.38 8.53 -10.04
N THR A 203 1.63 8.57 -10.54
CA THR A 203 2.14 9.62 -11.46
C THR A 203 2.11 11.05 -10.90
N LEU A 204 1.94 11.18 -9.58
CA LEU A 204 1.98 12.46 -8.84
C LEU A 204 3.43 12.99 -8.76
N PRO A 205 3.63 14.29 -8.47
CA PRO A 205 4.98 14.84 -8.34
C PRO A 205 5.76 14.18 -7.20
N CYS A 206 6.99 13.77 -7.49
CA CYS A 206 7.94 13.36 -6.46
C CYS A 206 8.41 14.56 -5.64
N PHE A 207 8.79 14.30 -4.40
CA PHE A 207 9.30 15.26 -3.44
C PHE A 207 10.47 14.63 -2.65
N ASP A 208 11.25 15.47 -1.99
CA ASP A 208 12.31 15.03 -1.10
C ASP A 208 11.71 14.53 0.23
N LYS A 209 12.05 13.29 0.60
CA LYS A 209 11.50 12.62 1.78
C LYS A 209 11.95 13.24 3.10
N GLU A 210 13.15 13.83 3.13
CA GLU A 210 13.73 14.42 4.34
C GLU A 210 13.11 15.81 4.57
N GLU A 211 12.90 16.58 3.51
CA GLU A 211 12.22 17.88 3.56
C GLU A 211 10.75 17.75 4.01
N LEU A 212 10.01 16.75 3.50
CA LEU A 212 8.65 16.48 3.98
C LEU A 212 8.64 16.06 5.46
N LEU A 213 9.57 15.20 5.86
CA LEU A 213 9.67 14.76 7.26
C LEU A 213 9.99 15.92 8.20
N GLU A 214 10.88 16.82 7.83
CA GLU A 214 11.19 18.03 8.61
C GLU A 214 9.99 18.99 8.66
N CYS A 215 9.27 19.21 7.55
CA CYS A 215 8.02 19.98 7.56
C CYS A 215 6.95 19.36 8.48
N ILE A 216 6.83 18.04 8.50
CA ILE A 216 5.93 17.31 9.42
C ILE A 216 6.41 17.46 10.87
N ARG A 217 7.71 17.33 11.13
CA ARG A 217 8.29 17.53 12.47
C ARG A 217 7.97 18.94 12.97
N LYS A 218 8.12 19.96 12.13
CA LYS A 218 7.74 21.35 12.44
C LYS A 218 6.25 21.55 12.67
N LEU A 219 5.37 20.89 11.93
CA LEU A 219 3.93 20.92 12.20
C LEU A 219 3.61 20.30 13.58
N VAL A 220 4.20 19.17 13.94
CA VAL A 220 4.02 18.55 15.26
C VAL A 220 4.67 19.37 16.38
N GLU A 221 5.77 20.09 16.10
CA GLU A 221 6.41 21.03 17.05
C GLU A 221 5.49 22.22 17.36
N VAL A 222 4.78 22.76 16.35
CA VAL A 222 3.75 23.80 16.51
C VAL A 222 2.51 23.26 17.24
N GLU A 223 2.03 22.08 16.89
CA GLU A 223 0.84 21.44 17.46
C GLU A 223 1.14 20.58 18.71
N LYS A 224 2.30 20.74 19.35
CA LYS A 224 2.80 19.81 20.39
C LYS A 224 1.84 19.55 21.56
N GLU A 225 1.05 20.55 21.95
CA GLU A 225 0.06 20.44 23.04
C GLU A 225 -1.17 19.60 22.65
N TRP A 226 -1.36 19.29 21.36
CA TRP A 226 -2.34 18.29 20.89
C TRP A 226 -1.82 16.86 20.96
N VAL A 227 -0.51 16.63 21.20
CA VAL A 227 0.00 15.29 21.51
C VAL A 227 -0.48 14.93 22.91
N PRO A 228 -1.41 13.96 23.06
CA PRO A 228 -2.15 13.78 24.30
C PRO A 228 -1.25 13.56 25.51
N HIS A 229 -1.66 14.11 26.66
CA HIS A 229 -1.02 13.86 27.95
C HIS A 229 -1.47 12.51 28.53
N SER A 230 -1.23 11.44 27.77
CA SER A 230 -1.58 10.07 28.11
C SER A 230 -0.58 9.09 27.47
N THR A 231 -0.31 7.97 28.16
CA THR A 231 0.49 6.86 27.61
C THR A 231 -0.35 5.78 26.92
N SER A 232 -1.65 6.05 26.71
CA SER A 232 -2.57 5.22 25.92
C SER A 232 -3.11 5.91 24.66
N ALA A 233 -2.82 7.20 24.48
CA ALA A 233 -3.28 8.01 23.36
C ALA A 233 -2.12 8.69 22.61
N SER A 234 -2.35 9.05 21.35
CA SER A 234 -1.30 9.54 20.42
C SER A 234 -1.85 10.60 19.47
N LEU A 235 -0.98 11.36 18.82
CA LEU A 235 -1.37 12.28 17.75
C LEU A 235 -1.16 11.58 16.40
N TYR A 236 -2.25 11.25 15.71
CA TYR A 236 -2.19 10.64 14.40
C TYR A 236 -1.90 11.70 13.32
N ILE A 237 -0.99 11.37 12.41
CA ILE A 237 -0.48 12.23 11.35
C ILE A 237 -0.96 11.68 10.01
N ARG A 238 -1.66 12.51 9.23
CA ARG A 238 -2.22 12.17 7.92
C ARG A 238 -1.61 13.04 6.81
N PRO A 239 -0.42 12.71 6.29
CA PRO A 239 0.05 13.25 5.02
C PRO A 239 -0.86 12.75 3.89
N THR A 240 -1.16 13.62 2.94
CA THR A 240 -2.02 13.35 1.79
C THR A 240 -1.48 14.10 0.59
N LEU A 241 -1.49 13.49 -0.59
CA LEU A 241 -1.11 14.14 -1.85
C LEU A 241 -2.19 13.85 -2.89
N ILE A 242 -2.75 14.92 -3.46
CA ILE A 242 -3.85 14.86 -4.43
C ILE A 242 -3.51 15.58 -5.73
N GLY A 243 -4.00 15.07 -6.85
CA GLY A 243 -3.99 15.77 -8.13
C GLY A 243 -5.11 16.81 -8.20
N THR A 244 -4.77 18.04 -8.54
CA THR A 244 -5.67 19.21 -8.62
C THR A 244 -5.80 19.74 -10.05
N GLU A 245 -5.57 18.85 -11.04
CA GLU A 245 -5.71 19.11 -12.47
C GLU A 245 -7.15 19.56 -12.80
N PRO A 246 -7.38 20.76 -13.34
CA PRO A 246 -8.72 21.31 -13.57
C PRO A 246 -9.30 20.88 -14.93
N SER A 247 -9.08 19.64 -15.37
CA SER A 247 -9.61 19.13 -16.64
C SER A 247 -10.01 17.66 -16.56
N LEU A 248 -11.07 17.29 -17.30
CA LEU A 248 -11.65 15.94 -17.34
C LEU A 248 -10.91 14.96 -18.27
N GLY A 249 -9.65 15.25 -18.60
CA GLY A 249 -8.80 14.34 -19.38
C GLY A 249 -8.11 13.35 -18.45
N VAL A 250 -8.22 12.05 -18.71
CA VAL A 250 -7.45 11.03 -17.97
C VAL A 250 -5.99 11.10 -18.42
N LYS A 251 -5.17 11.84 -17.66
CA LYS A 251 -3.77 12.13 -17.95
C LYS A 251 -3.00 12.42 -16.64
N LYS A 252 -1.67 12.30 -16.68
CA LYS A 252 -0.79 12.77 -15.59
C LYS A 252 -1.15 14.22 -15.19
N PRO A 253 -1.37 14.53 -13.91
CA PRO A 253 -1.85 15.84 -13.49
C PRO A 253 -0.75 16.89 -13.67
N THR A 254 -1.13 18.10 -14.09
CA THR A 254 -0.21 19.25 -14.19
C THR A 254 -0.27 20.17 -12.97
N LYS A 255 -1.14 19.86 -12.01
CA LYS A 255 -1.24 20.49 -10.68
C LYS A 255 -1.50 19.45 -9.60
N ALA A 256 -0.93 19.64 -8.42
CA ALA A 256 -1.15 18.79 -7.26
C ALA A 256 -1.03 19.59 -5.96
N LEU A 257 -1.63 19.07 -4.89
CA LEU A 257 -1.54 19.64 -3.53
C LEU A 257 -1.10 18.54 -2.56
N LEU A 258 0.01 18.77 -1.86
CA LEU A 258 0.39 18.02 -0.67
C LEU A 258 -0.16 18.72 0.57
N TYR A 259 -0.76 17.98 1.49
CA TYR A 259 -1.15 18.53 2.79
C TYR A 259 -0.99 17.52 3.92
N VAL A 260 -0.90 18.01 5.16
CA VAL A 260 -0.83 17.18 6.37
C VAL A 260 -1.79 17.74 7.42
N ILE A 261 -2.71 16.90 7.87
CA ILE A 261 -3.59 17.18 9.02
C ILE A 261 -3.24 16.25 10.17
N LEU A 262 -3.40 16.73 11.41
CA LEU A 262 -3.18 15.95 12.63
C LEU A 262 -4.50 15.76 13.38
N SER A 263 -4.63 14.62 14.07
CA SER A 263 -5.83 14.24 14.81
C SER A 263 -5.44 13.49 16.10
N PRO A 264 -5.81 13.97 17.30
CA PRO A 264 -5.57 13.22 18.53
C PRO A 264 -6.44 11.94 18.51
N VAL A 265 -5.84 10.79 18.83
CA VAL A 265 -6.53 9.49 18.83
C VAL A 265 -6.25 8.73 20.12
N GLY A 266 -7.32 8.17 20.70
CA GLY A 266 -7.28 7.39 21.92
C GLY A 266 -6.73 5.98 21.72
N PRO A 267 -6.75 5.15 22.78
CA PRO A 267 -6.48 3.72 22.65
C PRO A 267 -7.55 3.07 21.77
N TYR A 268 -7.15 2.12 20.93
CA TYR A 268 -8.10 1.32 20.15
C TYR A 268 -8.96 0.39 21.03
N PHE A 269 -8.49 0.12 22.26
CA PHE A 269 -9.19 -0.69 23.27
C PHE A 269 -9.45 0.14 24.53
N ALA A 270 -10.69 0.60 24.70
CA ALA A 270 -11.07 1.53 25.78
C ALA A 270 -10.92 0.95 27.20
N SER A 271 -10.93 -0.38 27.36
CA SER A 271 -10.81 -1.08 28.65
C SER A 271 -9.37 -1.30 29.13
N GLY A 272 -8.36 -1.00 28.31
CA GLY A 272 -6.96 -1.35 28.59
C GLY A 272 -6.61 -2.84 28.40
N SER A 273 -7.62 -3.72 28.29
CA SER A 273 -7.50 -5.09 27.80
C SER A 273 -7.76 -5.15 26.29
N PHE A 274 -7.24 -6.16 25.59
CA PHE A 274 -7.63 -6.42 24.21
C PHE A 274 -9.14 -6.69 24.11
N ASN A 275 -9.82 -6.01 23.16
CA ASN A 275 -11.14 -6.42 22.67
C ASN A 275 -10.93 -7.13 21.33
N PRO A 276 -11.03 -8.46 21.26
CA PRO A 276 -10.81 -9.19 20.03
C PRO A 276 -11.90 -8.89 19.00
N ILE A 277 -11.54 -8.91 17.71
CA ILE A 277 -12.48 -8.70 16.62
C ILE A 277 -12.95 -10.02 15.99
N SER A 278 -14.20 -10.00 15.53
CA SER A 278 -14.77 -10.99 14.62
C SER A 278 -14.61 -10.53 13.18
N LEU A 279 -14.17 -11.44 12.31
CA LEU A 279 -13.97 -11.17 10.89
C LEU A 279 -15.03 -11.82 10.02
N TRP A 280 -15.38 -11.19 8.91
CA TRP A 280 -16.17 -11.81 7.85
C TRP A 280 -15.29 -12.12 6.63
N ALA A 281 -15.34 -13.37 6.16
CA ALA A 281 -14.54 -13.86 5.05
C ALA A 281 -15.46 -14.37 3.93
N ASP A 282 -15.56 -13.59 2.85
CA ASP A 282 -16.31 -13.94 1.65
C ASP A 282 -15.41 -13.77 0.41
N PRO A 283 -15.13 -14.85 -0.35
CA PRO A 283 -14.24 -14.81 -1.52
C PRO A 283 -14.79 -13.98 -2.69
N LYS A 284 -16.08 -13.59 -2.66
CA LYS A 284 -16.68 -12.68 -3.64
C LYS A 284 -15.99 -11.31 -3.70
N TYR A 285 -15.35 -10.88 -2.61
CA TYR A 285 -14.74 -9.55 -2.52
C TYR A 285 -13.21 -9.63 -2.45
N VAL A 286 -12.55 -9.15 -3.51
CA VAL A 286 -11.09 -9.10 -3.62
C VAL A 286 -10.59 -7.68 -3.33
N ARG A 287 -9.71 -7.53 -2.32
CA ARG A 287 -9.12 -6.23 -1.94
C ARG A 287 -8.18 -5.66 -2.99
N ALA A 288 -7.36 -6.54 -3.56
CA ALA A 288 -6.27 -6.24 -4.47
C ALA A 288 -5.90 -7.50 -5.27
N TRP A 289 -5.29 -7.32 -6.42
CA TRP A 289 -4.88 -8.39 -7.34
C TRP A 289 -3.47 -8.16 -7.86
N LYS A 290 -2.80 -9.23 -8.30
CA LYS A 290 -1.45 -9.15 -8.87
C LYS A 290 -1.43 -8.21 -10.07
N GLY A 291 -0.45 -7.30 -10.10
CA GLY A 291 -0.37 -6.21 -11.06
C GLY A 291 -1.19 -4.95 -10.72
N GLY A 292 -2.11 -5.01 -9.73
CA GLY A 292 -2.89 -3.88 -9.23
C GLY A 292 -2.08 -2.88 -8.39
N THR A 293 -2.75 -2.14 -7.50
CA THR A 293 -2.14 -1.08 -6.67
C THR A 293 -2.14 -1.40 -5.16
N GLY A 294 -2.43 -2.65 -4.78
CA GLY A 294 -2.65 -3.04 -3.38
C GLY A 294 -1.47 -2.87 -2.43
N ASP A 295 -0.25 -2.86 -2.96
CA ASP A 295 1.01 -2.59 -2.25
C ASP A 295 1.30 -1.09 -2.02
N CYS A 296 0.48 -0.20 -2.60
CA CYS A 296 0.60 1.25 -2.50
C CYS A 296 -0.55 1.84 -1.68
N LYS A 297 -0.31 2.96 -0.99
CA LYS A 297 -1.30 3.58 -0.09
C LYS A 297 -2.17 4.62 -0.80
N LEU A 298 -2.79 4.17 -1.89
CA LEU A 298 -3.65 4.96 -2.77
C LEU A 298 -5.12 4.90 -2.32
N GLY A 299 -5.91 5.92 -2.65
CA GLY A 299 -7.28 6.08 -2.15
C GLY A 299 -8.29 5.06 -2.68
N GLY A 300 -8.14 4.61 -3.94
CA GLY A 300 -9.05 3.69 -4.61
C GLY A 300 -9.08 2.30 -4.00
N ASN A 301 -7.94 1.84 -3.47
CA ASN A 301 -7.81 0.62 -2.66
C ASN A 301 -8.76 0.56 -1.45
N TYR A 302 -9.28 1.71 -0.99
CA TYR A 302 -10.17 1.82 0.18
C TYR A 302 -11.62 2.17 -0.21
N GLY A 303 -11.84 2.82 -1.35
CA GLY A 303 -13.20 3.15 -1.82
C GLY A 303 -14.04 1.90 -2.10
N SER A 304 -13.46 0.90 -2.75
CA SER A 304 -14.10 -0.39 -3.04
C SER A 304 -14.40 -1.22 -1.78
N SER A 305 -13.63 -1.05 -0.70
CA SER A 305 -13.76 -1.88 0.51
C SER A 305 -14.99 -1.56 1.36
N ILE A 306 -15.56 -0.36 1.23
CA ILE A 306 -16.65 0.13 2.10
C ILE A 306 -17.91 -0.75 1.99
N TYR A 307 -18.20 -1.29 0.81
CA TYR A 307 -19.38 -2.14 0.61
C TYR A 307 -19.25 -3.46 1.38
N ALA A 308 -18.12 -4.17 1.26
CA ALA A 308 -17.86 -5.40 2.01
C ALA A 308 -17.78 -5.16 3.53
N GLN A 309 -17.24 -4.01 3.97
CA GLN A 309 -17.25 -3.62 5.37
C GLN A 309 -18.67 -3.38 5.90
N ARG A 310 -19.61 -2.89 5.07
CA ARG A 310 -21.03 -2.76 5.45
C ARG A 310 -21.67 -4.13 5.68
N GLU A 311 -21.50 -5.05 4.74
CA GLU A 311 -22.04 -6.42 4.85
C GLU A 311 -21.40 -7.18 6.03
N ALA A 312 -20.11 -6.99 6.32
CA ALA A 312 -19.47 -7.52 7.52
C ALA A 312 -20.18 -7.07 8.81
N MET A 313 -20.51 -5.77 8.92
CA MET A 313 -21.22 -5.22 10.09
C MET A 313 -22.67 -5.72 10.19
N GLU A 314 -23.37 -5.85 9.05
CA GLU A 314 -24.71 -6.46 8.98
C GLU A 314 -24.71 -7.92 9.47
N LEU A 315 -23.60 -8.63 9.28
CA LEU A 315 -23.35 -9.99 9.77
C LEU A 315 -22.69 -10.04 11.18
N GLY A 316 -22.64 -8.91 11.90
CA GLY A 316 -22.11 -8.83 13.27
C GLY A 316 -20.59 -8.95 13.40
N CYS A 317 -19.86 -8.82 12.29
CA CYS A 317 -18.39 -8.83 12.26
C CYS A 317 -17.85 -7.38 12.23
N GLN A 318 -16.69 -7.15 12.85
CA GLN A 318 -16.13 -5.81 12.99
C GLN A 318 -15.24 -5.43 11.81
N GLN A 319 -14.63 -6.40 11.11
CA GLN A 319 -13.75 -6.20 9.95
C GLN A 319 -13.95 -7.30 8.90
N VAL A 320 -13.47 -7.04 7.68
CA VAL A 320 -13.37 -8.05 6.61
C VAL A 320 -12.04 -8.82 6.73
N LEU A 321 -12.05 -10.13 6.52
CA LEU A 321 -10.85 -10.91 6.20
C LEU A 321 -10.75 -11.02 4.68
N TRP A 322 -9.73 -10.41 4.09
CA TRP A 322 -9.58 -10.38 2.65
C TRP A 322 -9.02 -11.70 2.13
N LEU A 323 -9.78 -12.33 1.23
CA LEU A 323 -9.39 -13.55 0.55
C LEU A 323 -8.91 -13.24 -0.88
N TYR A 324 -8.01 -14.07 -1.40
CA TYR A 324 -7.49 -13.97 -2.77
C TYR A 324 -7.28 -15.36 -3.38
N GLY A 325 -7.44 -15.48 -4.71
CA GLY A 325 -7.21 -16.73 -5.44
C GLY A 325 -8.29 -17.80 -5.24
N GLU A 326 -8.23 -18.84 -6.07
CA GLU A 326 -9.14 -20.01 -6.02
C GLU A 326 -8.93 -20.85 -4.75
N ASP A 327 -7.72 -20.81 -4.19
CA ASP A 327 -7.30 -21.44 -2.94
C ASP A 327 -7.68 -20.64 -1.68
N HIS A 328 -8.27 -19.44 -1.86
CA HIS A 328 -8.71 -18.56 -0.77
C HIS A 328 -7.56 -18.23 0.21
N GLN A 329 -6.46 -17.72 -0.33
CA GLN A 329 -5.35 -17.15 0.43
C GLN A 329 -5.84 -16.02 1.34
N ILE A 330 -5.46 -16.10 2.60
CA ILE A 330 -5.69 -15.05 3.60
C ILE A 330 -4.64 -13.95 3.36
N THR A 331 -5.08 -12.70 3.19
CA THR A 331 -4.19 -11.58 2.81
C THR A 331 -4.08 -10.53 3.91
N GLU A 332 -5.15 -9.77 4.16
CA GLU A 332 -5.20 -8.67 5.13
C GLU A 332 -6.49 -8.69 5.97
N VAL A 333 -6.46 -8.03 7.11
CA VAL A 333 -7.58 -7.91 8.06
C VAL A 333 -8.07 -6.46 8.01
N GLY A 334 -9.09 -6.19 7.19
CA GLY A 334 -9.63 -4.85 6.97
C GLY A 334 -8.59 -3.91 6.35
N THR A 335 -7.88 -3.15 7.19
CA THR A 335 -6.77 -2.25 6.77
C THR A 335 -5.45 -2.54 7.52
N MET A 336 -5.31 -3.76 8.01
CA MET A 336 -4.18 -4.26 8.81
C MET A 336 -3.55 -5.48 8.14
N ASN A 337 -2.23 -5.65 8.28
CA ASN A 337 -1.55 -6.87 7.87
C ASN A 337 -1.93 -8.04 8.80
N LEU A 338 -2.06 -9.25 8.25
CA LEU A 338 -2.36 -10.46 9.04
C LEU A 338 -1.08 -11.11 9.58
N PHE A 339 -1.12 -11.56 10.84
CA PHE A 339 -0.21 -12.54 11.42
C PHE A 339 -0.98 -13.74 12.01
N LEU A 340 -0.40 -14.92 11.83
CA LEU A 340 -0.83 -16.20 12.43
C LEU A 340 0.35 -16.76 13.25
N TYR A 341 0.12 -17.04 14.52
CA TYR A 341 1.03 -17.79 15.38
C TYR A 341 0.46 -19.17 15.64
N TRP A 342 1.19 -20.21 15.23
CA TRP A 342 0.71 -21.57 15.18
C TRP A 342 1.87 -22.58 15.26
N GLU A 343 1.53 -23.86 15.40
CA GLU A 343 2.40 -24.95 15.00
C GLU A 343 2.17 -25.24 13.50
N ASN A 344 3.20 -25.16 12.68
CA ASN A 344 3.10 -25.35 11.23
C ASN A 344 2.95 -26.84 10.84
N GLU A 345 2.91 -27.14 9.54
CA GLU A 345 2.74 -28.51 9.03
C GLU A 345 3.95 -29.43 9.32
N ASP A 346 5.12 -28.85 9.60
CA ASP A 346 6.35 -29.56 9.98
C ASP A 346 6.46 -29.81 11.51
N GLY A 347 5.49 -29.33 12.30
CA GLY A 347 5.49 -29.43 13.77
C GLY A 347 6.32 -28.36 14.48
N GLU A 348 6.65 -27.26 13.81
CA GLU A 348 7.45 -26.16 14.37
C GLU A 348 6.58 -24.99 14.85
N GLU A 349 6.92 -24.37 15.98
CA GLU A 349 6.32 -23.07 16.34
C GLU A 349 6.72 -22.00 15.33
N GLU A 350 5.73 -21.35 14.72
CA GLU A 350 5.91 -20.40 13.63
C GLU A 350 5.02 -19.16 13.79
N LEU A 351 5.61 -17.99 13.54
CA LEU A 351 4.89 -16.75 13.25
C LEU A 351 4.88 -16.52 11.73
N ALA A 352 3.73 -16.75 11.11
CA ALA A 352 3.51 -16.62 9.68
C ALA A 352 2.78 -15.31 9.32
N THR A 353 3.14 -14.72 8.17
CA THR A 353 2.42 -13.59 7.56
C THR A 353 2.50 -13.67 6.03
N PRO A 354 1.46 -13.27 5.28
CA PRO A 354 1.49 -13.28 3.81
C PRO A 354 2.66 -12.48 3.22
N PRO A 355 3.30 -12.95 2.13
CA PRO A 355 4.47 -12.30 1.52
C PRO A 355 4.11 -11.00 0.78
N LEU A 356 5.11 -10.15 0.54
CA LEU A 356 4.94 -8.90 -0.20
C LEU A 356 5.01 -9.14 -1.72
N ASP A 357 4.01 -9.82 -2.27
CA ASP A 357 3.95 -10.21 -3.70
C ASP A 357 3.14 -9.25 -4.60
N GLY A 358 2.77 -8.08 -4.07
CA GLY A 358 2.02 -7.02 -4.76
C GLY A 358 0.57 -6.85 -4.31
N ILE A 359 -0.03 -7.83 -3.63
CA ILE A 359 -1.41 -7.71 -3.11
C ILE A 359 -1.50 -7.30 -1.63
N ILE A 360 -0.35 -7.25 -0.94
CA ILE A 360 -0.23 -6.93 0.48
C ILE A 360 0.40 -5.54 0.66
N LEU A 361 -0.24 -4.66 1.43
CA LEU A 361 0.35 -3.36 1.77
C LEU A 361 1.57 -3.55 2.71
N PRO A 362 2.77 -3.03 2.39
CA PRO A 362 3.95 -3.15 3.26
C PRO A 362 3.82 -2.22 4.48
N GLY A 363 3.15 -2.69 5.53
CA GLY A 363 2.93 -1.95 6.78
C GLY A 363 4.17 -1.81 7.65
N VAL A 364 4.33 -0.63 8.28
CA VAL A 364 5.47 -0.36 9.20
C VAL A 364 5.39 -1.25 10.45
N THR A 365 4.17 -1.49 10.96
CA THR A 365 3.98 -2.40 12.11
C THR A 365 4.30 -3.84 11.75
N ARG A 366 3.91 -4.32 10.54
CA ARG A 366 4.30 -5.65 10.03
C ARG A 366 5.81 -5.81 10.00
N GLN A 367 6.53 -4.85 9.40
CA GLN A 367 7.99 -4.86 9.36
C GLN A 367 8.60 -4.88 10.77
N SER A 368 8.08 -4.05 11.70
CA SER A 368 8.59 -3.98 13.07
C SER A 368 8.35 -5.27 13.86
N ILE A 369 7.21 -5.94 13.66
CA ILE A 369 6.90 -7.25 14.26
C ILE A 369 7.85 -8.34 13.73
N LEU A 370 8.09 -8.38 12.42
CA LEU A 370 9.03 -9.33 11.81
C LEU A 370 10.47 -9.12 12.31
N GLU A 371 10.91 -7.87 12.43
CA GLU A 371 12.24 -7.53 12.95
C GLU A 371 12.38 -7.90 14.44
N LEU A 372 11.35 -7.66 15.28
CA LEU A 372 11.34 -8.11 16.68
C LEU A 372 11.38 -9.64 16.80
N ALA A 373 10.51 -10.35 16.06
CA ALA A 373 10.42 -11.80 16.08
C ALA A 373 11.75 -12.46 15.67
N ARG A 374 12.37 -11.98 14.59
CA ARG A 374 13.69 -12.43 14.12
C ARG A 374 14.81 -12.11 15.10
N LYS A 375 14.74 -10.98 15.82
CA LYS A 375 15.70 -10.60 16.88
C LYS A 375 15.58 -11.48 18.12
N TRP A 376 14.37 -11.91 18.48
CA TRP A 376 14.15 -12.84 19.59
C TRP A 376 14.65 -14.25 19.26
N GLY A 377 14.39 -14.75 18.04
CA GLY A 377 14.92 -16.03 17.57
C GLY A 377 14.36 -17.26 18.29
N GLU A 378 13.19 -17.12 18.93
CA GLU A 378 12.56 -18.14 19.78
C GLU A 378 11.70 -19.14 18.98
N PHE A 379 11.24 -18.75 17.80
CA PHE A 379 10.35 -19.53 16.92
C PHE A 379 10.61 -19.16 15.44
N LYS A 380 10.10 -19.97 14.50
CA LYS A 380 10.24 -19.74 13.05
C LYS A 380 9.47 -18.48 12.62
N VAL A 381 10.03 -17.68 11.70
CA VAL A 381 9.40 -16.44 11.21
C VAL A 381 9.30 -16.47 9.69
N SER A 382 8.10 -16.73 9.18
CA SER A 382 7.85 -17.06 7.78
C SER A 382 7.00 -16.00 7.07
N GLU A 383 7.53 -15.45 5.98
CA GLU A 383 6.73 -14.67 5.01
C GLU A 383 6.20 -15.64 3.95
N ARG A 384 5.08 -16.32 4.23
CA ARG A 384 4.52 -17.42 3.41
C ARG A 384 3.02 -17.24 3.16
N TYR A 385 2.52 -17.86 2.10
CA TYR A 385 1.07 -17.97 1.88
C TYR A 385 0.42 -18.80 2.99
N ILE A 386 -0.82 -18.42 3.33
CA ILE A 386 -1.70 -19.06 4.30
C ILE A 386 -3.08 -19.10 3.64
N THR A 387 -3.68 -20.27 3.49
CA THR A 387 -5.03 -20.42 2.92
C THR A 387 -6.08 -20.58 4.01
N MET A 388 -7.36 -20.37 3.66
CA MET A 388 -8.46 -20.77 4.54
C MET A 388 -8.46 -22.28 4.82
N SER A 389 -7.92 -23.11 3.93
CA SER A 389 -7.80 -24.57 4.13
C SER A 389 -6.80 -24.88 5.24
N ASP A 390 -5.60 -24.31 5.16
CA ASP A 390 -4.52 -24.48 6.15
C ASP A 390 -5.00 -24.07 7.55
N LEU A 391 -5.69 -22.92 7.63
CA LEU A 391 -6.27 -22.42 8.87
C LEU A 391 -7.35 -23.36 9.43
N THR A 392 -8.26 -23.88 8.59
CA THR A 392 -9.28 -24.81 9.07
C THR A 392 -8.70 -26.14 9.57
N ALA A 393 -7.73 -26.72 8.87
CA ALA A 393 -7.05 -27.94 9.30
C ALA A 393 -6.32 -27.73 10.64
N ALA A 394 -5.56 -26.63 10.77
CA ALA A 394 -4.86 -26.31 12.01
C ALA A 394 -5.79 -25.98 13.19
N LEU A 395 -7.01 -25.50 12.95
CA LEU A 395 -8.02 -25.33 14.00
C LEU A 395 -8.59 -26.68 14.46
N GLU A 396 -8.89 -27.59 13.53
CA GLU A 396 -9.36 -28.95 13.84
C GLU A 396 -8.28 -29.77 14.60
N GLU A 397 -7.01 -29.54 14.26
CA GLU A 397 -5.84 -30.17 14.89
C GLU A 397 -5.34 -29.44 16.15
N ASN A 398 -5.97 -28.32 16.55
CA ASN A 398 -5.59 -27.48 17.70
C ASN A 398 -4.16 -26.88 17.63
N ARG A 399 -3.62 -26.70 16.43
CA ARG A 399 -2.29 -26.11 16.18
C ARG A 399 -2.26 -24.57 16.19
N VAL A 400 -3.40 -23.90 16.01
CA VAL A 400 -3.48 -22.43 16.05
C VAL A 400 -3.39 -21.90 17.48
N LYS A 401 -2.49 -20.95 17.74
CA LYS A 401 -2.29 -20.33 19.06
C LYS A 401 -2.87 -18.92 19.11
N GLU A 402 -2.45 -18.03 18.21
CA GLU A 402 -2.92 -16.64 18.15
C GLU A 402 -3.07 -16.19 16.70
N MET A 403 -4.06 -15.33 16.43
CA MET A 403 -4.21 -14.65 15.14
C MET A 403 -4.51 -13.18 15.40
N PHE A 404 -3.80 -12.28 14.72
CA PHE A 404 -3.97 -10.84 14.94
C PHE A 404 -3.70 -9.99 13.69
N GLY A 405 -4.39 -8.87 13.60
CA GLY A 405 -4.07 -7.78 12.66
C GLY A 405 -2.99 -6.86 13.22
N ALA A 406 -2.14 -6.30 12.35
CA ALA A 406 -1.12 -5.32 12.71
C ALA A 406 -1.21 -4.05 11.83
N GLY A 407 -1.18 -2.86 12.46
CA GLY A 407 -1.24 -1.58 11.75
C GLY A 407 -1.13 -0.36 12.67
N THR A 408 -0.89 0.83 12.13
CA THR A 408 -0.64 2.06 12.92
C THR A 408 -1.77 2.41 13.91
N ALA A 409 -3.03 2.14 13.55
CA ALA A 409 -4.19 2.54 14.36
C ALA A 409 -4.23 1.82 15.73
N CYS A 410 -4.16 0.49 15.72
CA CYS A 410 -4.29 -0.40 16.88
C CYS A 410 -2.96 -0.96 17.41
N VAL A 411 -1.87 -0.83 16.65
CA VAL A 411 -0.61 -1.58 16.82
C VAL A 411 -0.82 -3.08 16.58
N VAL A 412 -1.50 -3.77 17.48
CA VAL A 412 -1.88 -5.19 17.37
C VAL A 412 -3.36 -5.35 17.72
N CYS A 413 -4.10 -6.16 16.96
CA CYS A 413 -5.53 -6.39 17.15
C CYS A 413 -5.87 -7.90 17.07
N PRO A 414 -6.07 -8.57 18.22
CA PRO A 414 -6.44 -9.98 18.27
C PRO A 414 -7.75 -10.34 17.56
N ILE A 415 -7.80 -11.55 17.03
CA ILE A 415 -8.97 -12.10 16.33
C ILE A 415 -9.47 -13.31 17.12
N SER A 416 -10.77 -13.33 17.45
CA SER A 416 -11.40 -14.44 18.18
C SER A 416 -12.33 -15.31 17.32
N LYS A 417 -12.67 -14.83 16.11
CA LYS A 417 -13.72 -15.42 15.29
C LYS A 417 -13.59 -15.04 13.81
N ILE A 418 -13.89 -15.99 12.92
CA ILE A 418 -14.06 -15.76 11.47
C ILE A 418 -15.40 -16.39 11.03
N LEU A 419 -16.26 -15.61 10.39
CA LEU A 419 -17.45 -16.10 9.69
C LEU A 419 -17.07 -16.41 8.22
N TYR A 420 -17.07 -17.68 7.84
CA TYR A 420 -16.67 -18.17 6.51
C TYR A 420 -17.63 -19.25 6.02
N LYS A 421 -18.14 -19.13 4.79
CA LYS A 421 -19.11 -20.07 4.18
C LYS A 421 -20.29 -20.43 5.12
N GLY A 422 -20.82 -19.43 5.83
CA GLY A 422 -21.92 -19.58 6.80
C GLY A 422 -21.55 -20.25 8.13
N LYS A 423 -20.30 -20.68 8.32
CA LYS A 423 -19.79 -21.27 9.56
C LYS A 423 -19.02 -20.24 10.36
N ASN A 424 -19.21 -20.25 11.69
CA ASN A 424 -18.41 -19.47 12.62
C ASN A 424 -17.20 -20.33 13.06
N LEU A 425 -16.01 -19.99 12.59
CA LEU A 425 -14.75 -20.52 13.08
C LEU A 425 -14.35 -19.73 14.32
N HIS A 426 -14.15 -20.41 15.45
CA HIS A 426 -13.55 -19.80 16.64
C HIS A 426 -12.03 -19.84 16.51
N ILE A 427 -11.35 -18.75 16.85
CA ILE A 427 -9.90 -18.66 16.88
C ILE A 427 -9.47 -18.50 18.34
N PRO A 428 -8.66 -19.41 18.91
CA PRO A 428 -8.39 -19.51 20.36
C PRO A 428 -7.41 -18.46 20.89
N THR A 429 -7.31 -17.30 20.23
CA THR A 429 -6.33 -16.25 20.53
C THR A 429 -6.46 -15.76 21.97
N MET A 430 -7.68 -15.57 22.47
CA MET A 430 -7.88 -15.01 23.82
C MET A 430 -7.66 -16.05 24.91
N GLU A 431 -8.01 -17.30 24.61
CA GLU A 431 -7.94 -18.48 25.46
C GLU A 431 -6.48 -18.88 25.74
N ASN A 432 -5.58 -18.61 24.79
CA ASN A 432 -4.12 -18.77 24.94
C ASN A 432 -3.44 -17.59 25.68
N GLY A 433 -4.20 -16.60 26.16
CA GLY A 433 -3.70 -15.50 27.01
C GLY A 433 -2.91 -14.42 26.24
N PRO A 434 -3.34 -14.09 25.01
CA PRO A 434 -2.52 -13.92 23.80
C PRO A 434 -1.15 -13.31 24.10
N GLN A 435 -0.20 -14.19 24.42
CA GLN A 435 1.07 -13.82 25.01
C GLN A 435 1.94 -13.10 24.00
N LEU A 436 1.94 -13.56 22.75
CA LEU A 436 2.77 -13.01 21.69
C LEU A 436 2.21 -11.66 21.19
N ALA A 437 0.89 -11.54 20.99
CA ALA A 437 0.24 -10.27 20.67
C ALA A 437 0.45 -9.23 21.79
N THR A 438 0.34 -9.64 23.06
CA THR A 438 0.60 -8.77 24.22
C THR A 438 2.06 -8.34 24.27
N ARG A 439 3.00 -9.26 24.04
CA ARG A 439 4.44 -8.95 24.00
C ARG A 439 4.79 -7.97 22.88
N PHE A 440 4.25 -8.14 21.68
CA PHE A 440 4.44 -7.17 20.60
C PHE A 440 3.83 -5.80 20.92
N LEU A 441 2.61 -5.74 21.49
CA LEU A 441 2.00 -4.49 21.90
C LEU A 441 2.86 -3.76 22.95
N ASN A 442 3.30 -4.46 24.00
CA ASN A 442 4.14 -3.90 25.05
C ASN A 442 5.47 -3.39 24.49
N GLN A 443 6.22 -4.24 23.77
CA GLN A 443 7.51 -3.87 23.19
C GLN A 443 7.42 -2.66 22.26
N LEU A 444 6.41 -2.61 21.38
CA LEU A 444 6.23 -1.49 20.46
C LEU A 444 5.77 -0.21 21.18
N THR A 445 4.93 -0.32 22.21
CA THR A 445 4.50 0.86 22.99
C THR A 445 5.60 1.37 23.91
N ASP A 446 6.41 0.51 24.50
CA ASP A 446 7.56 0.93 25.32
C ASP A 446 8.61 1.68 24.51
N ILE A 447 8.87 1.25 23.27
CA ILE A 447 9.66 2.04 22.31
C ILE A 447 8.97 3.37 21.97
N GLN A 448 7.68 3.35 21.60
CA GLN A 448 6.94 4.55 21.17
C GLN A 448 6.86 5.63 22.26
N TYR A 449 6.66 5.23 23.53
CA TYR A 449 6.57 6.12 24.68
C TYR A 449 7.93 6.34 25.39
N GLY A 450 9.05 5.87 24.84
CA GLY A 450 10.38 6.09 25.39
C GLY A 450 10.61 5.47 26.78
N ARG A 451 9.98 4.33 27.05
CA ARG A 451 10.34 3.43 28.16
C ARG A 451 11.51 2.52 27.79
N GLU A 452 11.68 2.22 26.50
CA GLU A 452 12.88 1.62 25.92
C GLU A 452 13.47 2.57 24.87
N ASP A 453 14.78 2.78 24.91
CA ASP A 453 15.50 3.57 23.90
C ASP A 453 15.70 2.75 22.63
N SER A 454 15.36 3.33 21.47
CA SER A 454 15.48 2.68 20.17
C SER A 454 15.67 3.67 19.03
N GLU A 455 16.53 3.32 18.07
CA GLU A 455 16.73 3.99 16.79
C GLU A 455 15.45 4.09 15.93
N TRP A 456 14.40 3.33 16.28
CA TRP A 456 13.09 3.41 15.65
C TRP A 456 12.31 4.68 15.98
N THR A 457 12.79 5.51 16.92
CA THR A 457 12.14 6.76 17.30
C THR A 457 12.95 7.99 16.88
N LEU A 458 12.25 8.98 16.30
CA LEU A 458 12.80 10.29 15.99
C LEU A 458 12.17 11.32 16.94
N LEU A 459 13.00 12.06 17.69
CA LEU A 459 12.51 13.15 18.54
C LEU A 459 11.98 14.31 17.69
N VAL A 460 10.85 14.89 18.14
CA VAL A 460 10.28 16.09 17.52
C VAL A 460 10.95 17.36 18.05
N SER A 461 11.38 17.36 19.31
CA SER A 461 12.03 18.49 20.01
C SER A 461 12.93 17.99 21.13
#